data_AF-A0A8J8NVQ8-F1
#
_entry.id   AF-A0A8J8NVQ8-F1
#
_cell.length_a   1.000
_cell.length_b   1.000
_cell.length_c   1.000
_cell.angle_alpha   90.00
_cell.angle_beta   90.00
_cell.angle_gamma   90.00
#
_symmetry.space_group_name_H-M   'P 1'
#
loop_
_entity.id
_entity.type
_entity.pdbx_description
1 polymer ?
#
loop_
_entity_poly.entity_id
_entity_poly.type
_entity_poly.pdbx_seq_one_letter_code
_entity_poly.pdbx_strand_id
1 'polypeptide(L)'
;MGGGVAGWLTPGWTQPEPRLAPHIATPGYVKQMLKEGENPKDLLIEDCKPQCKFWKEKLERCEAKLEHIIKINPTKTCMYPMRDYVTCVEACVQPLIHNNLEGTH
;
A
#
# COMPACT_ATOMS: atom_id res chain seq x y z
N MET A 1 -8.57 5.92 -25.85
CA MET A 1 -7.44 6.04 -26.81
C MET A 1 -6.40 6.92 -26.16
N GLY A 2 -5.39 6.35 -25.51
CA GLY A 2 -4.43 7.13 -24.71
C GLY A 2 -3.29 6.30 -24.14
N GLY A 3 -2.73 5.38 -24.92
CA GLY A 3 -1.55 4.58 -24.54
C GLY A 3 -0.33 5.04 -25.32
N GLY A 4 0.27 6.17 -24.90
CA GLY A 4 1.57 6.59 -25.44
C GLY A 4 2.72 5.70 -24.94
N VAL A 5 3.95 6.11 -25.24
CA VAL A 5 5.26 5.54 -24.83
C VAL A 5 5.39 5.29 -23.30
N ALA A 6 4.39 5.59 -22.47
CA ALA A 6 4.36 5.15 -21.07
C ALA A 6 3.88 3.69 -20.92
N GLY A 7 2.96 3.23 -21.78
CA GLY A 7 2.33 1.90 -21.65
C GLY A 7 3.24 0.72 -21.95
N TRP A 8 4.25 0.88 -22.81
CA TRP A 8 5.25 -0.16 -23.11
C TRP A 8 6.33 -0.33 -22.02
N LEU A 9 6.60 0.71 -21.22
CA LEU A 9 7.65 0.74 -20.19
C LEU A 9 7.09 0.37 -18.82
N THR A 10 5.79 0.54 -18.63
CA THR A 10 5.09 0.22 -17.38
C THR A 10 3.77 -0.52 -17.67
N PRO A 11 3.85 -1.80 -18.09
CA PRO A 11 2.64 -2.61 -18.30
C PRO A 11 1.85 -2.68 -16.98
N GLY A 12 0.57 -2.31 -17.01
CA GLY A 12 -0.33 -2.39 -15.84
C GLY A 12 -0.53 -1.11 -15.02
N TRP A 13 0.13 0.00 -15.37
CA TRP A 13 -0.04 1.30 -14.66
C TRP A 13 -1.09 2.23 -15.28
N THR A 14 -1.65 1.85 -16.43
CA THR A 14 -2.62 2.66 -17.19
C THR A 14 -3.88 1.88 -17.57
N GLN A 15 -4.01 0.64 -17.10
CA GLN A 15 -5.15 -0.22 -17.43
C GLN A 15 -5.77 -0.74 -16.13
N PRO A 16 -7.11 -0.71 -16.00
CA PRO A 16 -7.79 -1.27 -14.85
C PRO A 16 -7.58 -2.78 -14.85
N GLU A 17 -6.71 -3.26 -13.97
CA GLU A 17 -6.30 -4.66 -13.93
C GLU A 17 -7.17 -5.41 -12.89
N PRO A 18 -8.09 -6.30 -13.29
CA PRO A 18 -9.00 -6.97 -12.37
C PRO A 18 -8.29 -7.91 -11.38
N ARG A 19 -7.03 -8.30 -11.66
CA ARG A 19 -6.20 -9.08 -10.73
C ARG A 19 -5.66 -8.25 -9.57
N LEU A 20 -5.57 -6.93 -9.74
CA LEU A 20 -5.18 -5.96 -8.72
C LEU A 20 -6.43 -5.30 -8.10
N ALA A 21 -7.63 -5.72 -8.49
CA ALA A 21 -8.85 -5.25 -7.86
C ALA A 21 -8.82 -5.64 -6.38
N PRO A 22 -9.03 -4.70 -5.46
CA PRO A 22 -8.98 -5.01 -4.05
C PRO A 22 -10.11 -5.99 -3.73
N HIS A 23 -9.82 -7.00 -2.92
CA HIS A 23 -10.86 -7.88 -2.35
C HIS A 23 -11.80 -7.12 -1.39
N ILE A 24 -11.50 -5.85 -1.11
CA ILE A 24 -12.27 -4.93 -0.28
C ILE A 24 -13.19 -4.07 -1.16
N ALA A 25 -14.42 -3.84 -0.69
CA ALA A 25 -15.34 -2.91 -1.33
C ALA A 25 -14.74 -1.50 -1.32
N THR A 26 -14.67 -0.85 -2.49
CA THR A 26 -14.21 0.54 -2.61
C THR A 26 -15.16 1.46 -1.82
N PRO A 27 -14.69 2.17 -0.78
CA PRO A 27 -15.57 3.03 -0.03
C PRO A 27 -15.86 4.30 -0.83
N GLY A 28 -17.13 4.73 -0.83
CA GLY A 28 -17.62 5.84 -1.67
C GLY A 28 -16.96 7.19 -1.39
N TYR A 29 -16.41 7.39 -0.19
CA TYR A 29 -15.72 8.62 0.21
C TYR A 29 -14.46 8.91 -0.62
N VAL A 30 -13.79 7.88 -1.14
CA VAL A 30 -12.56 8.03 -1.93
C VAL A 30 -12.83 8.85 -3.20
N LYS A 31 -13.96 8.60 -3.86
CA LYS A 31 -14.37 9.34 -5.06
C LYS A 31 -14.69 10.80 -4.77
N GLN A 32 -15.18 11.09 -3.57
CA GLN A 32 -15.52 12.46 -3.18
C GLN A 32 -14.26 13.26 -2.85
N MET A 33 -13.38 12.70 -2.01
CA MET A 33 -12.12 13.36 -1.64
C MET A 33 -11.21 13.60 -2.84
N LEU A 34 -11.13 12.64 -3.77
CA LEU A 34 -10.36 12.81 -5.01
C LEU A 34 -10.92 13.93 -5.90
N LYS A 35 -12.24 14.16 -5.91
CA LYS A 35 -12.86 15.29 -6.62
C LYS A 35 -12.58 16.63 -5.93
N GLU A 36 -12.47 16.61 -4.60
CA GLU A 36 -12.17 17.78 -3.78
C GLU A 36 -10.67 18.12 -3.79
N GLY A 37 -9.83 17.28 -4.42
CA GLY A 37 -8.37 17.47 -4.50
C GLY A 37 -7.64 17.08 -3.21
N GLU A 38 -8.32 16.41 -2.29
CA GLU A 38 -7.76 15.92 -1.04
C GLU A 38 -7.15 14.52 -1.22
N ASN A 39 -6.09 14.22 -0.47
CA ASN A 39 -5.43 12.92 -0.53
C ASN A 39 -6.11 11.90 0.39
N PRO A 40 -6.82 10.87 -0.12
CA PRO A 40 -7.51 9.89 0.70
C PRO A 40 -6.56 8.85 1.34
N LYS A 41 -5.25 8.90 1.03
CA LYS A 41 -4.28 7.88 1.45
C LYS A 41 -4.24 7.67 2.95
N ASP A 42 -4.25 8.74 3.74
CA ASP A 42 -4.09 8.63 5.21
C ASP A 42 -5.27 7.94 5.87
N LEU A 43 -6.50 8.20 5.39
CA LEU A 43 -7.70 7.52 5.86
C LEU A 43 -7.72 6.05 5.44
N LEU A 44 -7.35 5.78 4.18
CA LEU A 44 -7.27 4.42 3.65
C LEU A 44 -6.22 3.56 4.35
N ILE A 45 -5.13 4.18 4.82
CA ILE A 45 -4.12 3.48 5.62
C ILE A 45 -4.75 2.94 6.91
N GLU A 46 -5.56 3.71 7.63
CA GLU A 46 -6.22 3.23 8.86
C GLU A 46 -7.18 2.07 8.58
N ASP A 47 -7.94 2.14 7.48
CA ASP A 47 -8.85 1.08 7.05
C ASP A 47 -8.11 -0.20 6.63
N CYS A 48 -6.91 -0.06 6.03
CA CYS A 48 -6.10 -1.17 5.54
C CYS A 48 -5.18 -1.80 6.62
N LYS A 49 -4.81 -1.09 7.68
CA LYS A 49 -4.02 -1.62 8.82
C LYS A 49 -4.55 -2.95 9.40
N PRO A 50 -5.85 -3.12 9.73
CA PRO A 50 -6.35 -4.36 10.34
C PRO A 50 -6.18 -5.60 9.45
N GLN A 51 -6.13 -5.44 8.13
CA GLN A 51 -5.93 -6.55 7.18
C GLN A 51 -4.51 -7.13 7.25
N CYS A 52 -3.52 -6.32 7.66
CA CYS A 52 -2.10 -6.68 7.68
C CYS A 52 -1.61 -7.17 9.05
N LYS A 53 -2.50 -7.72 9.89
CA LYS A 53 -2.20 -8.16 11.27
C LYS A 53 -0.99 -9.09 11.37
N PHE A 54 -0.90 -10.10 10.50
CA PHE A 54 0.21 -11.06 10.49
C PHE A 54 1.59 -10.38 10.34
N TRP A 55 1.68 -9.40 9.45
CA TRP A 55 2.93 -8.69 9.18
C TRP A 55 3.27 -7.70 10.30
N LYS A 56 2.25 -7.08 10.90
CA LYS A 56 2.42 -6.23 12.10
C LYS A 56 2.98 -7.03 13.28
N GLU A 57 2.41 -8.19 13.56
CA GLU A 57 2.92 -9.06 14.64
C GLU A 57 4.36 -9.53 14.36
N LYS A 58 4.71 -9.79 13.09
CA LYS A 58 6.09 -10.14 12.69
C LYS A 58 7.07 -8.98 12.95
N LEU A 59 6.64 -7.75 12.68
CA LEU A 59 7.41 -6.53 12.92
C LEU A 59 7.63 -6.30 14.42
N GLU A 60 6.56 -6.34 15.23
CA GLU A 60 6.64 -6.16 16.68
C GLU A 60 7.56 -7.21 17.34
N ARG A 61 7.49 -8.47 16.89
CA ARG A 61 8.40 -9.53 17.34
C ARG A 61 9.87 -9.24 16.97
N CYS A 62 10.12 -8.57 15.86
CA CYS A 62 11.48 -8.20 15.47
C CYS A 62 12.00 -7.07 16.34
N GLU A 63 11.20 -6.02 16.54
CA GLU A 63 11.57 -4.84 17.32
C GLU A 63 11.86 -5.21 18.79
N ALA A 64 11.00 -6.04 19.40
CA ALA A 64 11.23 -6.54 20.75
C ALA A 64 12.57 -7.30 20.90
N LYS A 65 12.97 -8.07 19.89
CA LYS A 65 14.27 -8.77 19.89
C LYS A 65 15.43 -7.81 19.59
N LEU A 66 15.19 -6.81 18.76
CA LEU A 66 16.20 -5.83 18.36
C LEU A 66 16.66 -4.99 19.56
N GLU A 67 15.75 -4.60 20.46
CA GLU A 67 16.08 -3.86 21.69
C GLU A 67 17.14 -4.57 22.55
N HIS A 68 17.09 -5.91 22.60
CA HIS A 68 18.08 -6.71 23.33
C HIS A 68 19.40 -6.87 22.56
N ILE A 69 19.34 -6.97 21.22
CA ILE A 69 20.48 -7.31 20.36
C ILE A 69 21.28 -6.09 19.92
N ILE A 70 20.70 -4.88 19.93
CA ILE A 70 21.35 -3.66 19.42
C ILE A 70 22.66 -3.32 20.14
N LYS A 71 22.79 -3.69 21.42
CA LYS A 71 24.01 -3.52 22.21
C LYS A 71 25.13 -4.49 21.82
N ILE A 72 24.79 -5.62 21.20
CA ILE A 72 25.70 -6.72 20.86
C ILE A 72 26.09 -6.66 19.38
N ASN A 73 25.17 -6.29 18.49
CA ASN A 73 25.47 -6.16 17.06
C ASN A 73 24.59 -5.07 16.41
N PRO A 74 25.15 -3.88 16.11
CA PRO A 74 24.40 -2.76 15.57
C PRO A 74 24.00 -2.92 14.09
N THR A 75 24.48 -3.96 13.40
CA THR A 75 24.17 -4.20 11.98
C THR A 75 22.83 -4.90 11.76
N LYS A 76 22.26 -5.51 12.81
CA LYS A 76 20.94 -6.15 12.73
C LYS A 76 19.87 -5.07 12.74
N THR A 77 18.91 -5.14 11.82
CA THR A 77 17.80 -4.19 11.71
C THR A 77 16.50 -4.92 11.36
N CYS A 78 15.36 -4.32 11.70
CA CYS A 78 14.03 -4.82 11.37
C CYS A 78 13.48 -4.25 10.06
N MET A 79 14.35 -3.75 9.18
CA MET A 79 13.98 -3.15 7.89
C MET A 79 13.16 -4.09 7.00
N TYR A 80 13.49 -5.39 6.96
CA TYR A 80 12.76 -6.35 6.13
C TYR A 80 11.33 -6.60 6.63
N PRO A 81 11.08 -6.92 7.92
CA PRO A 81 9.72 -6.95 8.46
C PRO A 81 8.94 -5.65 8.29
N MET A 82 9.60 -4.50 8.40
CA MET A 82 8.98 -3.20 8.16
C MET A 82 8.54 -3.03 6.71
N ARG A 83 9.40 -3.40 5.75
CA ARG A 83 9.06 -3.40 4.32
C ARG A 83 7.88 -4.33 4.02
N ASP A 84 7.87 -5.54 4.57
CA ASP A 84 6.77 -6.50 4.35
C ASP A 84 5.43 -5.93 4.84
N TYR A 85 5.43 -5.31 6.02
CA TYR A 85 4.23 -4.68 6.59
C TYR A 85 3.73 -3.50 5.73
N VAL A 86 4.62 -2.60 5.33
CA VAL A 86 4.27 -1.46 4.47
C VAL A 86 3.75 -1.93 3.11
N THR A 87 4.40 -2.94 2.51
CA THR A 87 3.99 -3.49 1.23
C THR A 87 2.59 -4.09 1.30
N CYS A 88 2.24 -4.74 2.41
CA CYS A 88 0.88 -5.24 2.64
C CYS A 88 -0.15 -4.10 2.69
N VAL A 89 0.14 -3.03 3.44
CA VAL A 89 -0.78 -1.88 3.55
C VAL A 89 -0.91 -1.16 2.20
N GLU A 90 0.19 -0.97 1.48
CA GLU A 90 0.18 -0.33 0.17
C GLU A 90 -0.56 -1.16 -0.89
N ALA A 91 -0.43 -2.49 -0.86
CA ALA A 91 -1.18 -3.37 -1.74
C ALA A 91 -2.71 -3.23 -1.57
N CYS A 92 -3.17 -2.84 -0.37
CA CYS A 92 -4.58 -2.55 -0.10
C CYS A 92 -4.98 -1.15 -0.58
N VAL A 93 -4.17 -0.12 -0.30
CA VAL A 93 -4.49 1.28 -0.59
C VAL A 93 -4.32 1.65 -2.08
N GLN A 94 -3.26 1.16 -2.72
CA GLN A 94 -2.89 1.54 -4.09
C GLN A 94 -4.00 1.32 -5.12
N PRO A 95 -4.68 0.15 -5.19
CA PRO A 95 -5.73 -0.06 -6.16
C PRO A 95 -7.02 0.71 -5.82
N LEU A 96 -7.24 1.08 -4.55
CA LEU A 96 -8.39 1.91 -4.16
C LEU A 96 -8.25 3.34 -4.67
N ILE A 97 -7.04 3.88 -4.67
CA ILE A 97 -6.79 5.23 -5.20
C ILE A 97 -6.69 5.18 -6.72
N HIS A 98 -5.82 4.31 -7.25
CA HIS A 98 -5.48 4.30 -8.68
C HIS A 98 -6.69 4.08 -9.58
N ASN A 99 -7.58 3.14 -9.23
CA ASN A 99 -8.78 2.86 -10.03
C ASN A 99 -9.83 3.99 -10.04
N ASN A 100 -9.67 5.03 -9.20
CA ASN A 100 -10.58 6.17 -9.14
C ASN A 100 -9.96 7.46 -9.69
N LEU A 101 -8.72 7.42 -10.21
CA LEU A 101 -8.07 8.58 -10.82
C LEU A 101 -8.56 8.79 -12.26
N GLU A 102 -8.66 10.06 -12.68
CA GLU A 102 -8.95 10.38 -14.08
C GLU A 102 -7.73 10.07 -14.95
N GLY A 103 -7.93 9.29 -16.03
CA GLY A 103 -6.87 8.90 -16.97
C GLY A 103 -6.38 7.45 -16.87
N THR A 104 -6.93 6.64 -15.96
CA THR A 104 -6.68 5.19 -15.89
C THR A 104 -7.59 4.35 -16.82
N HIS A 105 -8.38 5.00 -17.70
CA HIS A 105 -9.31 4.38 -18.65
C HIS A 105 -9.01 4.79 -20.11
#